data_AF-A0A2S2KUB8-F1
#
_entry.id   AF-A0A2S2KUB8-F1
#
_cell.length_a   1.000
_cell.length_b   1.000
_cell.length_c   1.000
_cell.angle_alpha   90.00
_cell.angle_beta   90.00
_cell.angle_gamma   90.00
#
_symmetry.space_group_name_H-M   'P 1'
#
loop_
_entity.id
_entity.type
_entity.pdbx_description
1 polymer ?
#
loop_
_entity_poly.entity_id
_entity_poly.type
_entity_poly.pdbx_seq_one_letter_code
_entity_poly.pdbx_strand_id
1 'polypeptide(L)'
;MKNKLKILNILFIILFFPIFFESVHAEDPILISISSDLDQVIFDGKWTHAYEWKQSSYNRFVFDDGNEIHLRTGHQDNFIYVHINFASDTNIDKGSDNAMICFDTKNDKTIIPQSDDYCFSTTLDTKNSFTYRGNNSSIDDSFDIISNDKNFVAKGTASDKYDRYSKVPHTSYEFRIPLDVLGRSDNYGFYVSVYDGDSQNHYSWPYEIKNQTSFSSPSQWGDLVSPDKSLPEFDLLIMFSLTFSLMTVSIIITKFNMFKINTFRH
;
A
#
# COMPACT_ATOMS: atom_id res chain seq x y z
N MET A 1 -36.16 -40.42 -8.88
CA MET A 1 -36.02 -39.46 -7.77
C MET A 1 -34.70 -39.56 -7.01
N LYS A 2 -34.30 -40.75 -6.52
CA LYS A 2 -33.08 -40.94 -5.69
C LYS A 2 -31.77 -40.41 -6.31
N ASN A 3 -31.58 -40.54 -7.63
CA ASN A 3 -30.34 -40.07 -8.28
C ASN A 3 -30.27 -38.54 -8.43
N LYS A 4 -31.42 -37.84 -8.54
CA LYS A 4 -31.46 -36.37 -8.60
C LYS A 4 -31.14 -35.73 -7.24
N LEU A 5 -31.59 -36.37 -6.15
CA LEU A 5 -31.33 -35.90 -4.79
C LEU A 5 -29.84 -36.05 -4.40
N LYS A 6 -29.17 -37.11 -4.89
CA LYS A 6 -27.73 -37.32 -4.68
C LYS A 6 -26.87 -36.25 -5.35
N ILE A 7 -27.21 -35.86 -6.59
CA ILE A 7 -26.47 -34.82 -7.31
C ILE A 7 -26.65 -33.45 -6.64
N LEU A 8 -27.87 -33.14 -6.16
CA LEU A 8 -28.14 -31.90 -5.43
C LEU A 8 -27.35 -31.82 -4.11
N ASN A 9 -27.26 -32.92 -3.37
CA ASN A 9 -26.48 -32.98 -2.13
C ASN A 9 -24.97 -32.87 -2.37
N ILE A 10 -24.44 -33.43 -3.47
CA ILE A 10 -23.02 -33.29 -3.82
C ILE A 10 -22.71 -31.84 -4.21
N LEU A 11 -23.58 -31.17 -4.97
CA LEU A 11 -23.41 -29.75 -5.28
C LEU A 11 -23.48 -28.88 -4.01
N PHE A 12 -24.39 -29.22 -3.08
CA PHE A 12 -24.54 -28.48 -1.82
C PHE A 12 -23.28 -28.61 -0.92
N ILE A 13 -22.63 -29.77 -0.91
CA ILE A 13 -21.38 -30.00 -0.16
C ILE A 13 -20.19 -29.26 -0.79
N ILE A 14 -20.14 -29.15 -2.13
CA ILE A 14 -19.10 -28.37 -2.83
C ILE A 14 -19.32 -26.86 -2.62
N LEU A 15 -20.58 -26.40 -2.53
CA LEU A 15 -20.94 -25.01 -2.24
C LEU A 15 -20.72 -24.59 -0.78
N PHE A 16 -20.70 -25.54 0.16
CA PHE A 16 -20.55 -25.27 1.60
C PHE A 16 -19.25 -25.83 2.19
N PHE A 17 -18.29 -26.28 1.38
CA PHE A 17 -16.97 -26.62 1.90
C PHE A 17 -16.32 -25.30 2.36
N PRO A 18 -16.13 -25.07 3.67
CA PRO A 18 -15.41 -23.90 4.11
C PRO A 18 -13.98 -24.06 3.60
N ILE A 19 -13.60 -23.19 2.66
CA ILE A 19 -12.20 -23.03 2.30
C ILE A 19 -11.55 -22.55 3.59
N PHE A 20 -10.83 -23.44 4.26
CA PHE A 20 -9.96 -23.09 5.37
C PHE A 20 -8.85 -22.22 4.77
N PHE A 21 -9.09 -20.92 4.69
CA PHE A 21 -8.03 -19.95 4.50
C PHE A 21 -7.21 -20.00 5.78
N GLU A 22 -5.96 -20.45 5.67
CA GLU A 22 -4.96 -20.11 6.68
C GLU A 22 -5.00 -18.59 6.83
N SER A 23 -5.07 -18.11 8.07
CA SER A 23 -4.96 -16.69 8.37
C SER A 23 -3.55 -16.25 7.99
N VAL A 24 -3.37 -15.82 6.75
CA VAL A 24 -2.23 -14.98 6.38
C VAL A 24 -2.38 -13.73 7.23
N HIS A 25 -1.45 -13.53 8.17
CA HIS A 25 -1.32 -12.27 8.89
C HIS A 25 -0.88 -11.21 7.89
N ALA A 26 -1.85 -10.65 7.16
CA ALA A 26 -1.65 -9.47 6.35
C ALA A 26 -1.85 -8.25 7.25
N GLU A 27 -0.87 -7.34 7.26
CA GLU A 27 -1.05 -6.01 7.81
C GLU A 27 -2.21 -5.29 7.10
N ASP A 28 -2.94 -4.45 7.83
CA ASP A 28 -4.00 -3.65 7.23
C ASP A 28 -3.42 -2.76 6.12
N PRO A 29 -4.03 -2.71 4.92
CA PRO A 29 -3.49 -1.94 3.81
C PRO A 29 -3.45 -0.43 4.13
N ILE A 30 -2.43 0.25 3.60
CA ILE A 30 -2.35 1.71 3.65
C ILE A 30 -3.22 2.29 2.55
N LEU A 31 -4.30 2.94 2.94
CA LEU A 31 -5.20 3.64 2.02
C LEU A 31 -4.72 5.08 1.85
N ILE A 32 -4.42 5.52 0.62
CA ILE A 32 -3.99 6.91 0.37
C ILE A 32 -5.16 7.76 -0.16
N SER A 33 -5.18 9.04 0.19
CA SER A 33 -6.23 9.97 -0.24
C SER A 33 -5.89 10.68 -1.55
N ILE A 34 -6.90 11.01 -2.35
CA ILE A 34 -6.76 12.05 -3.38
C ILE A 34 -6.74 13.41 -2.66
N SER A 35 -5.79 14.27 -3.01
CA SER A 35 -5.74 15.65 -2.58
C SER A 35 -5.50 16.59 -3.77
N SER A 36 -6.04 17.81 -3.69
CA SER A 36 -5.81 18.88 -4.67
C SER A 36 -4.73 19.87 -4.26
N ASP A 37 -4.16 19.72 -3.06
CA ASP A 37 -3.31 20.74 -2.42
C ASP A 37 -1.90 20.23 -2.07
N LEU A 38 -1.56 18.98 -2.42
CA LEU A 38 -0.23 18.40 -2.15
C LEU A 38 0.89 19.00 -3.03
N ASP A 39 0.54 19.61 -4.17
CA ASP A 39 1.46 20.40 -4.99
C ASP A 39 1.93 21.69 -4.30
N GLN A 40 1.24 22.10 -3.23
CA GLN A 40 1.60 23.24 -2.40
C GLN A 40 2.54 22.88 -1.24
N VAL A 41 2.83 21.58 -1.03
CA VAL A 41 3.79 21.12 -0.02
C VAL A 41 5.17 21.71 -0.32
N ILE A 42 5.78 22.28 0.70
CA ILE A 42 7.15 22.79 0.65
C ILE A 42 8.07 21.65 1.07
N PHE A 43 8.75 21.05 0.10
CA PHE A 43 9.70 19.96 0.35
C PHE A 43 10.98 20.45 1.02
N ASP A 44 10.92 20.73 2.31
CA ASP A 44 12.05 21.12 3.15
C ASP A 44 12.40 20.06 4.21
N GLY A 45 11.66 18.94 4.22
CA GLY A 45 11.87 17.76 5.04
C GLY A 45 11.16 17.80 6.39
N LYS A 46 10.21 18.73 6.57
CA LYS A 46 9.47 18.91 7.83
C LYS A 46 8.11 19.55 7.58
N TRP A 47 7.26 19.46 8.60
CA TRP A 47 5.98 20.14 8.59
C TRP A 47 6.15 21.67 8.68
N THR A 48 6.04 22.39 7.57
CA THR A 48 6.24 23.84 7.48
C THR A 48 5.04 24.62 8.02
N HIS A 49 3.81 24.17 7.76
CA HIS A 49 2.62 24.82 8.31
C HIS A 49 1.44 23.87 8.55
N ALA A 50 0.60 24.16 9.55
CA ALA A 50 -0.42 23.25 10.10
C ALA A 50 -1.36 22.52 9.10
N TYR A 51 -1.57 23.08 7.91
CA TYR A 51 -2.48 22.52 6.89
C TYR A 51 -1.81 21.73 5.77
N GLU A 52 -0.48 21.73 5.70
CA GLU A 52 0.32 21.21 4.57
C GLU A 52 -0.03 19.76 4.24
N TRP A 53 0.07 18.88 5.23
CA TRP A 53 -0.23 17.45 5.10
C TRP A 53 -1.64 17.08 5.59
N LYS A 54 -2.56 18.05 5.69
CA LYS A 54 -3.88 17.80 6.30
C LYS A 54 -4.81 16.98 5.40
N GLN A 55 -4.72 17.14 4.08
CA GLN A 55 -5.55 16.45 3.08
C GLN A 55 -5.00 15.06 2.70
N SER A 56 -3.93 14.61 3.36
CA SER A 56 -3.37 13.27 3.16
C SER A 56 -3.95 12.27 4.18
N SER A 57 -3.95 11.00 3.81
CA SER A 57 -4.21 9.88 4.74
C SER A 57 -3.19 9.86 5.87
N TYR A 58 -3.56 9.19 6.97
CA TYR A 58 -2.75 9.09 8.19
C TYR A 58 -2.70 7.66 8.70
N ASN A 59 -1.49 7.17 8.92
CA ASN A 59 -1.22 5.90 9.60
C ASN A 59 -0.23 6.16 10.74
N ARG A 60 -0.44 5.48 11.88
CA ARG A 60 0.45 5.53 13.04
C ARG A 60 0.99 4.14 13.27
N PHE A 61 2.31 4.00 13.29
CA PHE A 61 2.98 2.76 13.64
C PHE A 61 3.63 2.94 14.99
N VAL A 62 3.26 2.10 15.95
CA VAL A 62 3.88 2.04 17.28
C VAL A 62 4.65 0.73 17.39
N PHE A 63 5.89 0.80 17.88
CA PHE A 63 6.80 -0.33 18.02
C PHE A 63 6.86 -0.80 19.49
N ASP A 64 7.38 -2.02 19.70
CA ASP A 64 7.41 -2.66 21.03
C ASP A 64 8.25 -1.90 22.07
N ASP A 65 9.27 -1.16 21.61
CA ASP A 65 10.11 -0.30 22.44
C ASP A 65 9.49 1.08 22.71
N GLY A 66 8.28 1.33 22.23
CA GLY A 66 7.53 2.57 22.40
C GLY A 66 7.85 3.64 21.36
N ASN A 67 8.76 3.36 20.41
CA ASN A 67 8.99 4.27 19.29
C ASN A 67 7.76 4.34 18.37
N GLU A 68 7.61 5.44 17.65
CA GLU A 68 6.48 5.63 16.74
C GLU A 68 6.81 6.41 15.47
N ILE A 69 6.21 5.96 14.37
CA ILE A 69 6.22 6.66 13.08
C ILE A 69 4.81 7.17 12.78
N HIS A 70 4.71 8.44 12.44
CA HIS A 70 3.53 9.05 11.85
C HIS A 70 3.71 9.14 10.34
N LEU A 71 2.95 8.33 9.61
CA LEU A 71 2.97 8.31 8.15
C LEU A 71 1.80 9.13 7.60
N ARG A 72 2.11 10.01 6.65
CA ARG A 72 1.16 10.77 5.84
C ARG A 72 1.32 10.39 4.38
N THR A 73 0.25 9.96 3.72
CA THR A 73 0.30 9.50 2.33
C THR A 73 -0.82 10.11 1.51
N GLY A 74 -0.54 10.48 0.27
CA GLY A 74 -1.55 11.05 -0.61
C GLY A 74 -1.17 10.94 -2.07
N HIS A 75 -2.16 11.16 -2.92
CA HIS A 75 -2.05 11.12 -4.37
C HIS A 75 -2.55 12.44 -4.94
N GLN A 76 -1.78 13.04 -5.84
CA GLN A 76 -2.22 14.17 -6.65
C GLN A 76 -1.59 14.10 -8.03
N ASP A 77 -2.41 14.27 -9.06
CA ASP A 77 -2.01 14.24 -10.47
C ASP A 77 -1.16 13.00 -10.81
N ASN A 78 0.12 13.20 -11.15
CA ASN A 78 1.07 12.14 -11.52
C ASN A 78 2.05 11.81 -10.38
N PHE A 79 1.67 12.01 -9.11
CA PHE A 79 2.58 11.83 -7.98
C PHE A 79 1.93 11.15 -6.79
N ILE A 80 2.72 10.31 -6.12
CA ILE A 80 2.46 9.86 -4.75
C ILE A 80 3.33 10.71 -3.83
N TYR A 81 2.71 11.20 -2.76
CA TYR A 81 3.33 12.02 -1.72
C TYR A 81 3.39 11.21 -0.44
N VAL A 82 4.55 11.22 0.19
CA VAL A 82 4.76 10.54 1.48
C VAL A 82 5.52 11.45 2.41
N HIS A 83 5.02 11.60 3.64
CA HIS A 83 5.74 12.22 4.74
C HIS A 83 5.85 11.24 5.90
N ILE A 84 7.07 11.02 6.32
CA ILE A 84 7.45 10.14 7.42
C ILE A 84 7.94 11.03 8.54
N ASN A 85 7.30 10.92 9.69
CA ASN A 85 7.68 11.67 10.88
C ASN A 85 7.98 10.68 11.98
N PHE A 86 9.26 10.60 12.37
CA PHE A 86 9.73 9.68 13.38
C PHE A 86 9.86 10.42 14.72
N ALA A 87 8.72 10.68 15.35
CA ALA A 87 8.60 11.57 16.51
C ALA A 87 9.41 11.13 17.73
N SER A 88 9.79 9.84 17.80
CA SER A 88 10.54 9.26 18.90
C SER A 88 12.04 9.48 18.80
N ASP A 89 12.56 9.61 17.58
CA ASP A 89 13.97 9.88 17.36
C ASP A 89 14.26 11.36 17.54
N THR A 90 14.74 11.69 18.74
CA THR A 90 15.12 13.04 19.14
C THR A 90 16.64 13.27 19.06
N ASN A 91 17.40 12.28 18.61
CA ASN A 91 18.84 12.35 18.39
C ASN A 91 19.10 12.63 16.91
N ILE A 92 19.43 13.89 16.60
CA ILE A 92 19.52 14.33 15.19
C ILE A 92 20.91 13.99 14.62
N ASP A 93 21.07 12.79 14.07
CA ASP A 93 22.32 12.28 13.49
C ASP A 93 22.40 12.55 11.98
N LYS A 94 22.72 13.81 11.68
CA LYS A 94 22.87 14.33 10.31
C LYS A 94 23.83 13.48 9.48
N GLY A 95 23.37 13.06 8.30
CA GLY A 95 24.16 12.22 7.41
C GLY A 95 24.18 10.73 7.77
N SER A 96 23.56 10.32 8.88
CA SER A 96 23.37 8.93 9.28
C SER A 96 21.91 8.53 9.18
N ASP A 97 21.02 9.30 9.82
CA ASP A 97 19.58 9.00 9.82
C ASP A 97 19.05 9.07 8.40
N ASN A 98 18.24 8.09 8.03
CA ASN A 98 17.68 8.01 6.69
C ASN A 98 16.32 7.36 6.69
N ALA A 99 15.58 7.65 5.63
CA ALA A 99 14.30 7.00 5.36
C ALA A 99 14.31 6.38 3.96
N MET A 100 13.59 5.26 3.84
CA MET A 100 13.44 4.48 2.64
C MET A 100 11.95 4.18 2.42
N ILE A 101 11.48 4.31 1.19
CA ILE A 101 10.16 3.89 0.75
C ILE A 101 10.32 2.99 -0.47
N CYS A 102 9.66 1.84 -0.47
CA CYS A 102 9.68 0.92 -1.60
C CYS A 102 8.28 0.62 -2.14
N PHE A 103 8.22 0.35 -3.44
CA PHE A 103 7.03 0.02 -4.21
C PHE A 103 7.29 -1.22 -5.06
N ASP A 104 6.43 -2.23 -4.92
CA ASP A 104 6.26 -3.31 -5.90
C ASP A 104 5.08 -2.93 -6.77
N THR A 105 5.37 -2.52 -8.01
CA THR A 105 4.38 -1.85 -8.86
C THR A 105 3.39 -2.80 -9.51
N LYS A 106 3.71 -4.10 -9.58
CA LYS A 106 2.74 -5.14 -9.98
C LYS A 106 2.07 -5.81 -8.79
N ASN A 107 2.55 -5.54 -7.59
CA ASN A 107 2.16 -6.20 -6.35
C ASN A 107 2.20 -7.74 -6.48
N ASP A 108 3.23 -8.27 -7.15
CA ASP A 108 3.36 -9.70 -7.39
C ASP A 108 4.04 -10.44 -6.22
N LYS A 109 4.51 -9.70 -5.21
CA LYS A 109 5.08 -10.20 -3.95
C LYS A 109 6.23 -11.18 -4.18
N THR A 110 7.05 -10.91 -5.18
CA THR A 110 8.22 -11.73 -5.49
C THR A 110 9.28 -11.66 -4.40
N ILE A 111 10.00 -12.77 -4.17
CA ILE A 111 11.07 -12.84 -3.15
C ILE A 111 12.31 -12.05 -3.60
N ILE A 112 12.53 -11.98 -4.91
CA ILE A 112 13.68 -11.30 -5.51
C ILE A 112 13.14 -10.02 -6.13
N PRO A 113 13.67 -8.84 -5.76
CA PRO A 113 13.32 -7.58 -6.40
C PRO A 113 13.43 -7.63 -7.92
N GLN A 114 12.33 -7.37 -8.60
CA GLN A 114 12.22 -7.33 -10.03
C GLN A 114 12.43 -5.92 -10.58
N SER A 115 12.57 -5.82 -11.90
CA SER A 115 12.76 -4.53 -12.61
C SER A 115 11.59 -3.55 -12.49
N ASP A 116 10.50 -3.94 -11.85
CA ASP A 116 9.33 -3.13 -11.54
C ASP A 116 9.19 -2.82 -10.05
N ASP A 117 10.16 -3.23 -9.24
CA ASP A 117 10.30 -2.84 -7.85
C ASP A 117 11.24 -1.65 -7.72
N TYR A 118 10.80 -0.63 -6.99
CA TYR A 118 11.53 0.61 -6.83
C TYR A 118 11.64 0.96 -5.35
N CYS A 119 12.80 1.46 -4.94
CA CYS A 119 12.97 2.08 -3.63
C CYS A 119 13.49 3.52 -3.78
N PHE A 120 13.12 4.38 -2.86
CA PHE A 120 13.50 5.78 -2.81
C PHE A 120 14.04 6.08 -1.42
N SER A 121 15.23 6.65 -1.33
CA SER A 121 15.83 7.02 -0.05
C SER A 121 16.25 8.48 0.01
N THR A 122 16.32 9.00 1.24
CA THR A 122 17.00 10.25 1.54
C THR A 122 17.64 10.20 2.92
N THR A 123 18.78 10.86 3.05
CA THR A 123 19.53 10.96 4.32
C THR A 123 19.32 12.35 4.92
N LEU A 124 19.10 12.40 6.22
CA LEU A 124 18.81 13.59 7.00
C LEU A 124 19.85 14.70 6.78
N ASP A 125 19.37 15.91 6.48
CA ASP A 125 20.17 17.12 6.25
C ASP A 125 21.23 17.01 5.15
N THR A 126 21.11 16.01 4.26
CA THR A 126 21.97 15.89 3.08
C THR A 126 21.27 16.41 1.82
N LYS A 127 22.02 16.45 0.72
CA LYS A 127 21.47 16.62 -0.65
C LYS A 127 21.33 15.28 -1.38
N ASN A 128 21.57 14.18 -0.68
CA ASN A 128 21.61 12.85 -1.26
C ASN A 128 20.23 12.24 -1.15
N SER A 129 19.62 12.00 -2.30
CA SER A 129 18.45 11.16 -2.46
C SER A 129 18.74 10.18 -3.58
N PHE A 130 18.31 8.94 -3.43
CA PHE A 130 18.61 7.88 -4.37
C PHE A 130 17.33 7.16 -4.79
N THR A 131 17.30 6.79 -6.07
CA THR A 131 16.31 5.87 -6.62
C THR A 131 17.02 4.55 -6.89
N TYR A 132 16.43 3.49 -6.39
CA TYR A 132 16.88 2.12 -6.58
C TYR A 132 15.85 1.37 -7.41
N ARG A 133 16.32 0.45 -8.24
CA ARG A 133 15.48 -0.41 -9.06
C ARG A 133 15.92 -1.85 -8.89
N GLY A 134 14.97 -2.76 -8.69
CA GLY A 134 15.26 -4.18 -8.61
C GLY A 134 15.95 -4.68 -9.89
N ASN A 135 16.94 -5.55 -9.74
CA ASN A 135 17.78 -6.02 -10.85
C ASN A 135 17.59 -7.50 -11.19
N ASN A 136 16.58 -8.15 -10.59
CA ASN A 136 16.28 -9.58 -10.71
C ASN A 136 17.41 -10.50 -10.19
N SER A 137 18.34 -10.00 -9.37
CA SER A 137 19.46 -10.76 -8.81
C SER A 137 19.16 -11.26 -7.40
N SER A 138 19.51 -12.51 -7.11
CA SER A 138 19.13 -13.25 -5.92
C SER A 138 20.05 -13.09 -4.69
N ILE A 139 21.03 -12.17 -4.70
CA ILE A 139 22.06 -12.05 -3.64
C ILE A 139 22.45 -10.57 -3.41
N ASP A 140 22.46 -10.13 -2.14
CA ASP A 140 23.04 -8.94 -1.44
C ASP A 140 23.09 -7.55 -2.13
N ASP A 141 22.81 -7.47 -3.42
CA ASP A 141 22.80 -6.32 -4.31
C ASP A 141 21.61 -6.50 -5.26
N SER A 142 20.42 -6.71 -4.70
CA SER A 142 19.19 -6.95 -5.46
C SER A 142 18.59 -5.67 -6.08
N PHE A 143 19.21 -4.53 -5.82
CA PHE A 143 18.77 -3.21 -6.22
C PHE A 143 19.94 -2.40 -6.80
N ASP A 144 19.81 -1.97 -8.06
CA ASP A 144 20.76 -1.06 -8.68
C ASP A 144 20.37 0.39 -8.37
N ILE A 145 21.35 1.24 -8.07
CA ILE A 145 21.15 2.70 -8.04
C ILE A 145 20.99 3.19 -9.47
N ILE A 146 19.86 3.86 -9.74
CA ILE A 146 19.58 4.49 -11.03
C ILE A 146 19.57 6.01 -10.91
N SER A 147 19.63 6.69 -12.05
CA SER A 147 19.47 8.15 -12.07
C SER A 147 18.07 8.53 -11.60
N ASN A 148 17.98 9.47 -10.67
CA ASN A 148 16.72 10.01 -10.19
C ASN A 148 15.94 10.65 -11.36
N ASP A 149 14.62 10.43 -11.37
CA ASP A 149 13.74 11.19 -12.25
C ASP A 149 13.81 12.69 -11.90
N LYS A 150 13.69 13.55 -12.92
CA LYS A 150 13.79 15.01 -12.73
C LYS A 150 12.71 15.58 -11.81
N ASN A 151 11.57 14.90 -11.67
CA ASN A 151 10.45 15.33 -10.85
C ASN A 151 10.45 14.67 -9.46
N PHE A 152 11.30 13.66 -9.24
CA PHE A 152 11.49 13.07 -7.92
C PHE A 152 12.13 14.08 -6.97
N VAL A 153 11.53 14.22 -5.78
CA VAL A 153 12.04 15.06 -4.70
C VAL A 153 11.98 14.24 -3.43
N ALA A 154 13.09 14.19 -2.69
CA ALA A 154 13.10 13.68 -1.34
C ALA A 154 13.97 14.57 -0.44
N LYS A 155 13.51 14.80 0.78
CA LYS A 155 14.21 15.66 1.74
C LYS A 155 14.00 15.16 3.16
N GLY A 156 15.07 15.06 3.93
CA GLY A 156 15.02 14.86 5.37
C GLY A 156 15.59 16.04 6.14
N THR A 157 14.94 16.47 7.21
CA THR A 157 15.50 17.43 8.18
C THR A 157 14.93 17.19 9.58
N ALA A 158 15.46 17.92 10.56
CA ALA A 158 14.88 17.94 11.90
C ALA A 158 13.58 18.76 11.89
N SER A 159 12.54 18.18 12.49
CA SER A 159 11.26 18.86 12.73
C SER A 159 11.45 20.09 13.63
N ASP A 160 10.45 20.97 13.63
CA ASP A 160 10.50 22.21 14.41
C ASP A 160 9.17 22.50 15.12
N LYS A 161 9.03 23.73 15.64
CA LYS A 161 7.84 24.16 16.39
C LYS A 161 6.52 24.04 15.62
N TYR A 162 6.54 23.95 14.29
CA TYR A 162 5.36 23.78 13.45
C TYR A 162 4.93 22.33 13.30
N ASP A 163 5.74 21.39 13.80
CA ASP A 163 5.39 19.99 13.80
C ASP A 163 4.07 19.73 14.55
N ARG A 164 3.31 18.79 13.98
CA ARG A 164 1.96 18.47 14.41
C ARG A 164 1.92 17.53 15.60
N TYR A 165 2.90 16.65 15.73
CA TYR A 165 2.86 15.51 16.65
C TYR A 165 3.70 15.78 17.91
N SER A 166 4.84 16.45 17.77
CA SER A 166 5.72 16.81 18.88
C SER A 166 6.25 18.23 18.74
N LYS A 167 6.65 18.84 19.86
CA LYS A 167 7.39 20.12 19.88
C LYS A 167 8.88 19.91 20.13
N VAL A 168 9.27 18.70 20.47
CA VAL A 168 10.67 18.31 20.59
C VAL A 168 11.18 18.04 19.17
N PRO A 169 12.29 18.66 18.73
CA PRO A 169 12.90 18.34 17.43
C PRO A 169 13.18 16.85 17.30
N HIS A 170 12.81 16.28 16.16
CA HIS A 170 12.95 14.87 15.82
C HIS A 170 13.12 14.69 14.30
N THR A 171 13.45 13.50 13.83
CA THR A 171 13.69 13.28 12.39
C THR A 171 12.39 13.22 11.57
N SER A 172 12.42 13.87 10.40
CA SER A 172 11.29 13.95 9.49
C SER A 172 11.76 13.92 8.04
N TYR A 173 10.94 13.32 7.18
CA TYR A 173 11.27 13.04 5.78
C TYR A 173 10.06 13.25 4.88
N GLU A 174 10.29 13.78 3.69
CA GLU A 174 9.27 14.08 2.68
C GLU A 174 9.70 13.52 1.33
N PHE A 175 8.73 12.96 0.60
CA PHE A 175 8.93 12.34 -0.70
C PHE A 175 7.81 12.76 -1.67
N ARG A 176 8.21 13.16 -2.87
CA ARG A 176 7.35 13.30 -4.06
C ARG A 176 7.81 12.33 -5.11
N ILE A 177 7.02 11.29 -5.35
CA ILE A 177 7.40 10.16 -6.19
C ILE A 177 6.59 10.19 -7.48
N PRO A 178 7.23 10.32 -8.66
CA PRO A 178 6.53 10.40 -9.93
C PRO A 178 5.95 9.05 -10.35
N LEU A 179 4.67 9.05 -10.75
CA LEU A 179 3.98 7.90 -11.34
C LEU A 179 4.49 7.57 -12.75
N ASP A 180 5.23 8.47 -13.41
CA ASP A 180 5.95 8.14 -14.64
C ASP A 180 7.05 7.08 -14.40
N VAL A 181 7.54 6.95 -13.16
CA VAL A 181 8.48 5.90 -12.74
C VAL A 181 7.73 4.66 -12.28
N LEU A 182 6.75 4.82 -11.38
CA LEU A 182 6.03 3.69 -10.77
C LEU A 182 5.00 3.04 -11.71
N GLY A 183 4.48 3.77 -12.69
CA GLY A 183 3.23 3.43 -13.35
C GLY A 183 2.01 3.63 -12.44
N ARG A 184 0.84 3.81 -13.05
CA ARG A 184 -0.44 3.93 -12.33
C ARG A 184 -1.01 2.55 -11.98
N SER A 185 -1.26 2.33 -10.70
CA SER A 185 -1.89 1.13 -10.14
C SER A 185 -2.88 1.51 -9.04
N ASP A 186 -3.95 0.73 -8.87
CA ASP A 186 -4.85 0.75 -7.69
C ASP A 186 -4.22 0.09 -6.47
N ASN A 187 -3.24 -0.78 -6.67
CA ASN A 187 -2.60 -1.50 -5.60
C ASN A 187 -1.10 -1.65 -5.86
N TYR A 188 -0.30 -1.25 -4.89
CA TYR A 188 1.15 -1.41 -4.88
C TYR A 188 1.53 -2.27 -3.69
N GLY A 189 2.55 -3.13 -3.85
CA GLY A 189 3.28 -3.58 -2.68
C GLY A 189 4.04 -2.40 -2.09
N PHE A 190 4.02 -2.22 -0.78
CA PHE A 190 4.56 -1.02 -0.13
C PHE A 190 5.34 -1.35 1.14
N TYR A 191 6.46 -0.66 1.28
CA TYR A 191 7.33 -0.76 2.43
C TYR A 191 7.87 0.61 2.80
N VAL A 192 7.94 0.88 4.10
CA VAL A 192 8.57 2.09 4.63
C VAL A 192 9.52 1.70 5.75
N SER A 193 10.69 2.34 5.79
CA SER A 193 11.69 2.15 6.84
C SER A 193 12.34 3.48 7.19
N VAL A 194 12.66 3.65 8.47
CA VAL A 194 13.57 4.69 8.95
C VAL A 194 14.71 4.01 9.69
N TYR A 195 15.92 4.52 9.47
CA TYR A 195 17.12 4.13 10.19
C TYR A 195 17.49 5.25 11.17
N ASP A 196 17.63 4.87 12.43
CA ASP A 196 18.11 5.71 13.52
C ASP A 196 19.59 5.42 13.74
N GLY A 197 20.43 6.44 13.51
CA GLY A 197 21.87 6.36 13.63
C GLY A 197 22.38 6.23 15.08
N ASP A 198 21.66 6.80 16.05
CA ASP A 198 22.03 6.72 17.47
C ASP A 198 21.81 5.31 17.99
N SER A 199 20.60 4.76 17.78
CA SER A 199 20.27 3.41 18.24
C SER A 199 20.76 2.29 17.31
N GLN A 200 21.17 2.64 16.09
CA GLN A 200 21.55 1.73 14.99
C GLN A 200 20.44 0.72 14.65
N ASN A 201 19.18 1.13 14.79
CA ASN A 201 18.02 0.29 14.53
C ASN A 201 17.22 0.78 13.32
N HIS A 202 16.50 -0.17 12.72
CA HIS A 202 15.51 0.12 11.69
C HIS A 202 14.10 -0.05 12.24
N TYR A 203 13.24 0.91 11.90
CA TYR A 203 11.83 0.89 12.22
C TYR A 203 11.05 0.87 10.91
N SER A 204 10.22 -0.15 10.70
CA SER A 204 9.56 -0.36 9.40
C SER A 204 8.11 -0.76 9.49
N TRP A 205 7.39 -0.54 8.40
CA TRP A 205 6.09 -1.15 8.13
C TRP A 205 6.12 -1.87 6.77
N PRO A 206 5.62 -3.12 6.64
CA PRO A 206 5.10 -3.99 7.70
C PRO A 206 6.06 -4.28 8.87
N TYR A 207 5.50 -4.69 10.00
CA TYR A 207 6.25 -5.01 11.22
C TYR A 207 7.11 -6.27 11.05
N GLU A 208 8.19 -6.36 11.84
CA GLU A 208 9.00 -7.58 12.02
C GLU A 208 9.63 -8.20 10.76
N ILE A 209 10.10 -7.38 9.80
CA ILE A 209 10.97 -7.91 8.75
C ILE A 209 12.33 -8.29 9.37
N LYS A 210 12.47 -9.57 9.76
CA LYS A 210 13.68 -10.12 10.39
C LYS A 210 14.84 -10.15 9.40
N ASN A 211 16.05 -9.83 9.90
CA ASN A 211 17.29 -9.74 9.11
C ASN A 211 17.20 -8.71 7.98
N GLN A 212 16.88 -7.46 8.31
CA GLN A 212 17.01 -6.38 7.35
C GLN A 212 18.49 -6.26 6.95
N THR A 213 18.84 -6.79 5.79
CA THR A 213 19.84 -6.15 4.94
C THR A 213 19.29 -4.78 4.53
N SER A 214 20.08 -3.95 3.85
CA SER A 214 19.70 -2.58 3.46
C SER A 214 18.34 -2.46 2.75
N PHE A 215 17.78 -3.56 2.23
CA PHE A 215 16.46 -3.65 1.58
C PHE A 215 15.68 -4.90 2.05
N SER A 216 14.39 -4.75 2.31
CA SER A 216 13.49 -5.88 2.56
C SER A 216 13.00 -6.52 1.26
N SER A 217 12.61 -7.80 1.32
CA SER A 217 12.06 -8.53 0.17
C SER A 217 10.65 -8.03 -0.21
N PRO A 218 10.31 -7.84 -1.50
CA PRO A 218 8.95 -7.47 -1.94
C PRO A 218 7.87 -8.43 -1.46
N SER A 219 8.21 -9.70 -1.30
CA SER A 219 7.31 -10.72 -0.73
C SER A 219 6.84 -10.43 0.70
N GLN A 220 7.50 -9.52 1.41
CA GLN A 220 7.18 -9.12 2.78
C GLN A 220 6.54 -7.72 2.85
N TRP A 221 6.40 -7.04 1.72
CA TRP A 221 5.82 -5.70 1.68
C TRP A 221 4.30 -5.76 1.85
N GLY A 222 3.75 -4.75 2.51
CA GLY A 222 2.32 -4.62 2.73
C GLY A 222 1.63 -4.12 1.46
N ASP A 223 0.35 -3.79 1.55
CA ASP A 223 -0.39 -3.23 0.42
C ASP A 223 -0.62 -1.73 0.63
N LEU A 224 -0.39 -0.94 -0.42
CA LEU A 224 -0.80 0.45 -0.52
C LEU A 224 -1.86 0.56 -1.61
N VAL A 225 -3.07 0.93 -1.19
CA VAL A 225 -4.22 1.08 -2.08
C VAL A 225 -4.31 2.54 -2.51
N SER A 226 -4.13 2.73 -3.81
CA SER A 226 -4.21 4.01 -4.48
C SER A 226 -5.61 4.25 -5.03
N PRO A 227 -6.06 5.51 -5.07
CA PRO A 227 -7.32 5.87 -5.73
C PRO A 227 -7.26 5.71 -7.26
N ASP A 228 -6.07 5.55 -7.84
CA ASP A 228 -5.93 5.22 -9.26
C ASP A 228 -6.66 3.91 -9.56
N LYS A 229 -7.46 3.84 -10.63
CA LYS A 229 -8.32 2.68 -10.95
C LYS A 229 -9.31 2.24 -9.86
N SER A 230 -9.51 3.00 -8.78
CA SER A 230 -10.48 2.68 -7.70
C SER A 230 -11.96 2.79 -8.08
N LEU A 231 -12.28 3.12 -9.33
CA LEU A 231 -13.61 2.85 -9.86
C LEU A 231 -13.69 1.33 -10.07
N PRO A 232 -14.63 0.60 -9.44
CA PRO A 232 -14.78 -0.81 -9.71
C PRO A 232 -15.05 -0.96 -11.22
N GLU A 233 -14.08 -1.50 -11.94
CA GLU A 233 -14.40 -2.23 -13.15
C GLU A 233 -15.25 -3.39 -12.66
N PHE A 234 -16.58 -3.22 -12.74
CA PHE A 234 -17.49 -4.31 -12.45
C PHE A 234 -17.03 -5.47 -13.32
N ASP A 235 -16.55 -6.54 -12.69
CA ASP A 235 -16.18 -7.75 -13.42
C ASP A 235 -17.41 -8.12 -14.26
N LEU A 236 -17.29 -7.88 -15.56
CA LEU A 236 -18.38 -8.07 -16.51
C LEU A 236 -18.85 -9.51 -16.43
N LEU A 237 -17.96 -10.46 -16.10
CA LEU A 237 -18.28 -11.85 -15.90
C LEU A 237 -19.18 -12.07 -14.67
N ILE A 238 -18.90 -11.40 -13.55
CA ILE A 238 -19.75 -11.46 -12.34
C ILE A 238 -21.10 -10.78 -12.59
N MET A 239 -21.11 -9.63 -13.27
CA MET A 239 -22.36 -8.96 -13.68
C MET A 239 -23.20 -9.82 -14.63
N PHE A 240 -22.59 -10.45 -15.63
CA PHE A 240 -23.28 -11.36 -16.54
C PHE A 240 -23.76 -12.62 -15.82
N SER A 241 -22.97 -13.16 -14.88
CA SER A 241 -23.36 -14.31 -14.06
C SER A 241 -24.58 -14.02 -13.17
N LEU A 242 -24.59 -12.87 -12.50
CA LEU A 242 -25.71 -12.41 -11.67
C LEU A 242 -26.97 -12.12 -12.49
N THR A 243 -26.83 -11.47 -13.65
CA THR A 243 -27.98 -11.18 -14.52
C THR A 243 -28.54 -12.45 -15.15
N PHE A 244 -27.70 -13.39 -15.58
CA PHE A 244 -28.15 -14.66 -16.14
C PHE A 244 -28.84 -15.55 -15.11
N SER A 245 -28.30 -15.61 -13.88
CA SER A 245 -28.95 -16.34 -12.77
C SER A 245 -30.29 -15.73 -12.37
N LEU A 246 -30.41 -14.40 -12.31
CA LEU A 246 -31.70 -13.73 -12.08
C LEU A 246 -32.71 -13.98 -13.22
N MET A 247 -32.27 -13.96 -14.49
CA MET A 247 -33.13 -14.26 -15.63
C MET A 247 -33.63 -15.71 -15.61
N THR A 248 -32.76 -16.68 -15.33
CA THR A 248 -33.16 -18.09 -15.25
C THR A 248 -34.14 -18.34 -14.12
N VAL A 249 -33.93 -17.75 -12.94
CA VAL A 249 -34.88 -17.81 -11.81
C VAL A 249 -36.22 -17.19 -12.19
N SER A 250 -36.23 -16.02 -12.84
CA SER A 250 -37.45 -15.36 -13.31
C SER A 250 -38.23 -16.21 -14.32
N ILE A 251 -37.54 -16.83 -15.28
CA ILE A 251 -38.13 -17.76 -16.26
C ILE A 251 -38.74 -18.99 -15.58
N ILE A 252 -38.07 -19.53 -14.55
CA ILE A 252 -38.58 -20.67 -13.78
C ILE A 252 -39.84 -20.27 -13.01
N ILE A 253 -39.83 -19.13 -12.30
CA ILE A 253 -40.98 -18.63 -11.51
C ILE A 253 -42.19 -18.36 -12.42
N THR A 254 -41.99 -17.69 -13.55
CA THR A 254 -43.07 -17.38 -14.51
C THR A 254 -43.68 -18.64 -15.12
N LYS A 255 -42.86 -19.64 -15.50
CA LYS A 255 -43.36 -20.93 -15.99
C LYS A 255 -44.13 -21.72 -14.92
N PHE A 256 -43.64 -21.75 -13.67
CA PHE A 256 -44.34 -22.42 -12.57
C PHE A 256 -45.69 -21.76 -12.24
N ASN A 257 -45.78 -20.43 -12.29
CA ASN A 257 -47.04 -19.71 -12.08
C ASN A 257 -48.06 -19.96 -13.21
N MET A 258 -47.62 -20.07 -14.46
CA MET A 258 -48.52 -20.45 -15.58
C MET A 258 -49.06 -21.88 -15.44
N PHE A 259 -48.26 -22.82 -14.93
CA PHE A 259 -48.72 -24.20 -14.67
C PHE A 259 -49.79 -24.27 -13.56
N LYS A 260 -49.69 -23.41 -12.53
CA LYS A 260 -50.71 -23.31 -11.47
C LYS A 260 -52.04 -22.74 -11.98
N ILE A 261 -52.03 -21.78 -12.91
CA ILE A 261 -53.27 -21.17 -13.43
C ILE A 261 -54.06 -22.16 -14.32
N ASN A 262 -53.36 -23.01 -15.09
CA ASN A 262 -54.02 -23.99 -15.95
C ASN A 262 -54.59 -25.20 -15.20
N THR A 263 -54.20 -25.45 -13.95
CA THR A 263 -54.71 -26.57 -13.13
C THR A 263 -56.00 -26.25 -12.37
N PHE A 264 -56.44 -24.98 -12.33
CA PHE A 264 -57.71 -24.55 -11.69
C PHE A 264 -58.85 -24.30 -12.69
N ARG A 265 -58.69 -24.69 -13.97
CA ARG A 265 -59.68 -24.44 -15.03
C ARG A 265 -60.47 -25.68 -15.50
N HIS A 266 -60.51 -26.73 -14.69
CA HIS A 266 -61.36 -27.91 -14.92
C HIS A 266 -62.32 -28.14 -13.75
#